data_AF-A0A4V0XRD7-F1
#
_entry.id   AF-A0A4V0XRD7-F1
#
_cell.length_a   1.000
_cell.length_b   1.000
_cell.length_c   1.000
_cell.angle_alpha   90.00
_cell.angle_beta   90.00
_cell.angle_gamma   90.00
#
_symmetry.space_group_name_H-M   'P 1'
#
loop_
_entity.id
_entity.type
_entity.pdbx_description
1 polymer ?
#
loop_
_entity_poly.entity_id
_entity_poly.type
_entity_poly.pdbx_seq_one_letter_code
_entity_poly.pdbx_strand_id
1 'polypeptide(L)'
;MVHDRTLDGKSITDPRQSADYVWLAIARRALSYLEQQTEVDKTRLGAIGYSYGGTLMWALGTDPRLKAIVPHFGIGWIEYWRNNAVWMYKVPYVEPPKTPGEELFLATMAPEAYVPYVTAATLYLNGSNDHHGCGERGLESFKRFARGVPWSFAVQARGHHNTDKLDQDTKMWLEKYVLGKDIFWPAHPKSEIKLDADGVPELRVTPASPERLQKVEMYYAQKEPVCMNRIWRDLTPVKQGSTWIAKMPVLNVNDYVFGYANLIYDTTVVRSTDFNAAIPAKLGNAKATDTVTALYTGDGGLGAWSNVVETEGIGGIKGFRCTDNKLGTGTELTSKAEWRATSPEAQLAFKFYCTQPQTLILTAGDFATEIEITAAEDRWQEMTVPANKLLNPANQRHLASWKGVAGIHLKPKAGADITKVLFAKFNWLLPGQAPAPKN
;
A
#
# COMPACT_ATOMS: atom_id res chain seq x y z
N MET A 1 0.35 23.54 11.81
CA MET A 1 1.45 23.12 12.72
C MET A 1 2.75 23.61 12.10
N VAL A 2 3.71 24.05 12.90
CA VAL A 2 5.00 24.54 12.40
C VAL A 2 5.95 23.34 12.29
N HIS A 3 6.30 22.95 11.06
CA HIS A 3 7.30 21.91 10.80
C HIS A 3 8.61 22.56 10.34
N ASP A 4 8.60 23.09 9.12
CA ASP A 4 9.72 23.77 8.44
C ASP A 4 9.50 25.29 8.28
N ARG A 5 8.29 25.79 8.57
CA ARG A 5 7.94 27.22 8.49
C ARG A 5 7.16 27.73 9.69
N THR A 6 7.51 28.91 10.16
CA THR A 6 6.80 29.67 11.20
C THR A 6 5.37 30.02 10.75
N LEU A 7 4.53 30.44 11.69
CA LEU A 7 3.11 30.76 11.42
C LEU A 7 2.94 31.93 10.43
N ASP A 8 3.93 32.82 10.31
CA ASP A 8 3.98 33.91 9.32
C ASP A 8 4.62 33.48 7.98
N GLY A 9 4.87 32.18 7.79
CA GLY A 9 5.30 31.58 6.52
C GLY A 9 6.80 31.65 6.23
N LYS A 10 7.63 32.12 7.17
CA LYS A 10 9.10 32.15 7.01
C LYS A 10 9.70 30.79 7.36
N SER A 11 10.82 30.44 6.75
CA SER A 11 11.57 29.25 7.14
C SER A 11 11.97 29.30 8.61
N ILE A 12 11.91 28.16 9.30
CA ILE A 12 12.52 28.03 10.62
C ILE A 12 14.04 28.21 10.52
N THR A 13 14.62 28.81 11.55
CA THR A 13 16.06 29.01 11.71
C THR A 13 16.62 28.26 12.93
N ASP A 14 15.73 27.71 13.76
CA ASP A 14 16.07 26.94 14.95
C ASP A 14 15.09 25.74 15.07
N PRO A 15 15.56 24.51 15.32
CA PRO A 15 14.67 23.35 15.49
C PRO A 15 13.60 23.55 16.56
N ARG A 16 13.88 24.35 17.60
CA ARG A 16 12.94 24.67 18.70
C ARG A 16 11.70 25.45 18.24
N GLN A 17 11.73 26.02 17.04
CA GLN A 17 10.55 26.65 16.44
C GLN A 17 9.56 25.62 15.89
N SER A 18 10.01 24.38 15.63
CA SER A 18 9.20 23.27 15.16
C SER A 18 8.36 22.66 16.28
N ALA A 19 7.11 22.31 15.99
CA ALA A 19 6.25 21.55 16.91
C ALA A 19 6.84 20.17 17.20
N ASP A 20 7.49 19.56 16.21
CA ASP A 20 8.18 18.28 16.33
C ASP A 20 9.21 18.30 17.47
N TYR A 21 9.88 19.44 17.72
CA TYR A 21 10.92 19.53 18.77
C TYR A 21 10.34 19.23 20.14
N VAL A 22 9.17 19.81 20.42
CA VAL A 22 8.47 19.59 21.68
C VAL A 22 8.04 18.12 21.80
N TRP A 23 7.58 17.52 20.70
CA TRP A 23 7.16 16.12 20.69
C TRP A 23 8.30 15.13 20.87
N LEU A 24 9.47 15.37 20.26
CA LEU A 24 10.66 14.57 20.49
C LEU A 24 11.15 14.70 21.95
N ALA A 25 11.17 15.92 22.48
CA ALA A 25 11.58 16.18 23.85
C ALA A 25 10.64 15.53 24.88
N ILE A 26 9.31 15.63 24.67
CA ILE A 26 8.33 15.09 25.61
C ILE A 26 8.32 13.56 25.62
N ALA A 27 8.58 12.90 24.49
CA ALA A 27 8.72 11.44 24.43
C ALA A 27 9.87 10.95 25.34
N ARG A 28 11.03 11.62 25.30
CA ARG A 28 12.16 11.33 26.19
C ARG A 28 11.85 11.65 27.65
N ARG A 29 11.11 12.73 27.92
CA ARG A 29 10.69 13.08 29.28
C ARG A 29 9.72 12.05 29.85
N ALA A 30 8.79 11.55 29.05
CA ALA A 30 7.88 10.48 29.42
C ALA A 30 8.63 9.19 29.76
N LEU A 31 9.66 8.82 28.98
CA LEU A 31 10.54 7.69 29.30
C LEU A 31 11.24 7.88 30.66
N SER A 32 11.77 9.07 30.95
CA SER A 32 12.38 9.36 32.26
C SER A 32 11.39 9.34 33.42
N TYR A 33 10.13 9.74 33.18
CA TYR A 33 9.09 9.62 34.20
C TYR A 33 8.70 8.16 34.43
N LEU A 34 8.51 7.37 33.37
CA LEU A 34 8.20 5.95 33.45
C LEU A 34 9.29 5.19 34.23
N GLU A 35 10.56 5.47 33.94
CA GLU A 35 11.68 4.86 34.64
C GLU A 35 11.66 5.12 36.15
N GLN A 36 11.08 6.23 36.62
CA GLN A 36 11.01 6.56 38.06
C GLN A 36 9.93 5.80 38.83
N GLN A 37 9.02 5.09 38.14
CA GLN A 37 7.93 4.36 38.81
C GLN A 37 8.45 3.08 39.47
N THR A 38 7.97 2.75 40.66
CA THR A 38 8.41 1.59 41.44
C THR A 38 8.10 0.25 40.78
N GLU A 39 7.06 0.22 39.96
CA GLU A 39 6.52 -0.93 39.24
C GLU A 39 7.31 -1.23 37.96
N VAL A 40 8.19 -0.32 37.53
CA VAL A 40 8.89 -0.39 36.25
C VAL A 40 10.27 -1.03 36.40
N ASP A 41 10.51 -2.09 35.64
CA ASP A 41 11.85 -2.61 35.47
C ASP A 41 12.63 -1.78 34.43
N LYS A 42 13.51 -0.94 34.95
CA LYS A 42 14.36 -0.02 34.17
C LYS A 42 15.28 -0.72 33.16
N THR A 43 15.53 -2.02 33.35
CA THR A 43 16.41 -2.79 32.45
C THR A 43 15.67 -3.38 31.26
N ARG A 44 14.33 -3.38 31.29
CA ARG A 44 13.44 -4.01 30.31
C ARG A 44 12.43 -3.00 29.75
N LEU A 45 12.94 -1.94 29.12
CA LEU A 45 12.13 -0.90 28.51
C LEU A 45 12.07 -1.08 26.99
N GLY A 46 10.86 -1.01 26.43
CA GLY A 46 10.61 -0.95 25.00
C GLY A 46 9.53 0.07 24.68
N ALA A 47 9.41 0.46 23.43
CA ALA A 47 8.38 1.40 23.00
C ALA A 47 7.73 0.97 21.68
N ILE A 48 6.45 1.27 21.53
CA ILE A 48 5.73 1.13 20.27
C ILE A 48 5.07 2.46 19.95
N GLY A 49 4.83 2.71 18.68
CA GLY A 49 4.14 3.93 18.26
C GLY A 49 3.44 3.73 16.93
N TYR A 50 2.22 4.26 16.83
CA TYR A 50 1.41 4.20 15.61
C TYR A 50 1.39 5.56 14.92
N SER A 51 1.47 5.56 13.59
CA SER A 51 1.37 6.77 12.79
C SER A 51 2.43 7.79 13.19
N TYR A 52 2.02 8.99 13.63
CA TYR A 52 2.93 9.98 14.16
C TYR A 52 3.66 9.50 15.44
N GLY A 53 3.02 8.68 16.28
CA GLY A 53 3.73 7.99 17.38
C GLY A 53 4.85 7.09 16.87
N GLY A 54 4.67 6.46 15.70
CA GLY A 54 5.73 5.71 15.00
C GLY A 54 6.86 6.62 14.52
N THR A 55 6.55 7.81 14.01
CA THR A 55 7.55 8.84 13.65
C THR A 55 8.45 9.16 14.84
N LEU A 56 7.88 9.33 16.04
CA LEU A 56 8.62 9.65 17.27
C LEU A 56 9.57 8.54 17.72
N MET A 57 9.27 7.28 17.40
CA MET A 57 10.05 6.14 17.85
C MET A 57 11.50 6.20 17.34
N TRP A 58 11.75 6.75 16.16
CA TRP A 58 13.10 6.82 15.58
C TRP A 58 14.04 7.71 16.39
N ALA A 59 13.56 8.86 16.86
CA ALA A 59 14.33 9.72 17.75
C ALA A 59 14.45 9.12 19.16
N LEU A 60 13.38 8.47 19.65
CA LEU A 60 13.37 7.83 20.97
C LEU A 60 14.29 6.60 21.02
N GLY A 61 14.40 5.85 19.93
CA GLY A 61 15.27 4.67 19.79
C GLY A 61 16.77 4.97 19.83
N THR A 62 17.15 6.24 19.80
CA THR A 62 18.54 6.67 20.06
C THR A 62 18.84 6.73 21.58
N ASP A 63 17.83 6.65 22.44
CA ASP A 63 18.00 6.60 23.90
C ASP A 63 18.42 5.18 24.35
N PRO A 64 19.60 5.02 24.98
CA PRO A 64 20.17 3.69 25.30
C PRO A 64 19.39 2.91 26.37
N ARG A 65 18.42 3.55 27.04
CA ARG A 65 17.53 2.86 27.99
C ARG A 65 16.58 1.90 27.28
N LEU A 66 16.17 2.21 26.04
CA LEU A 66 15.28 1.34 25.28
C LEU A 66 16.03 0.17 24.67
N LYS A 67 15.51 -1.04 24.88
CA LYS A 67 16.02 -2.27 24.28
C LYS A 67 15.47 -2.50 22.88
N ALA A 68 14.22 -2.09 22.65
CA ALA A 68 13.57 -2.21 21.36
C ALA A 68 12.53 -1.12 21.11
N ILE A 69 12.33 -0.80 19.83
CA ILE A 69 11.23 0.03 19.36
C ILE A 69 10.46 -0.67 18.23
N VAL A 70 9.15 -0.42 18.14
CA VAL A 70 8.29 -0.87 17.04
C VAL A 70 7.50 0.32 16.47
N PRO A 71 8.02 1.01 15.44
CA PRO A 71 7.26 2.02 14.71
C PRO A 71 6.28 1.36 13.73
N HIS A 72 4.99 1.63 13.88
CA HIS A 72 3.95 1.30 12.90
C HIS A 72 3.71 2.50 11.99
N PHE A 73 3.85 2.30 10.68
CA PHE A 73 3.70 3.26 9.57
C PHE A 73 4.67 4.44 9.57
N GLY A 74 5.06 5.00 10.72
CA GLY A 74 5.97 6.15 10.80
C GLY A 74 7.44 5.80 10.58
N ILE A 75 8.05 6.34 9.51
CA ILE A 75 9.49 6.19 9.19
C ILE A 75 10.12 7.45 8.58
N GLY A 76 9.37 8.55 8.51
CA GLY A 76 9.86 9.81 7.94
C GLY A 76 9.71 9.86 6.43
N TRP A 77 10.56 10.64 5.77
CA TRP A 77 10.45 10.91 4.32
C TRP A 77 9.11 11.55 3.92
N ILE A 78 8.54 12.36 4.80
CA ILE A 78 7.23 13.00 4.62
C ILE A 78 7.37 14.46 4.23
N GLU A 79 7.90 15.29 5.15
CA GLU A 79 7.68 16.75 5.10
C GLU A 79 8.15 17.39 3.81
N TYR A 80 9.39 17.14 3.41
CA TYR A 80 9.87 17.59 2.11
C TYR A 80 9.46 16.61 1.00
N TRP A 81 9.74 15.33 1.22
CA TRP A 81 9.73 14.31 0.17
C TRP A 81 8.33 13.98 -0.36
N ARG A 82 7.41 13.60 0.53
CA ARG A 82 6.03 13.26 0.16
C ARG A 82 5.23 14.52 -0.16
N ASN A 83 5.29 15.55 0.70
CA ASN A 83 4.43 16.72 0.55
C ASN A 83 4.80 17.56 -0.69
N ASN A 84 6.06 17.54 -1.14
CA ASN A 84 6.46 18.12 -2.43
C ASN A 84 6.41 17.12 -3.60
N ALA A 85 5.76 15.96 -3.43
CA ALA A 85 5.56 14.95 -4.48
C ALA A 85 6.86 14.47 -5.17
N VAL A 86 7.94 14.35 -4.38
CA VAL A 86 9.24 13.87 -4.82
C VAL A 86 9.25 12.35 -4.74
N TRP A 87 8.84 11.64 -5.79
CA TRP A 87 8.73 10.17 -5.75
C TRP A 87 9.95 9.49 -6.37
N MET A 88 10.52 8.47 -5.71
CA MET A 88 11.78 7.80 -6.14
C MET A 88 11.74 7.30 -7.58
N TYR A 89 10.58 6.80 -8.01
CA TYR A 89 10.42 6.14 -9.31
C TYR A 89 9.61 6.97 -10.31
N LYS A 90 9.48 8.29 -10.09
CA LYS A 90 8.89 9.20 -11.07
C LYS A 90 9.80 9.35 -12.28
N VAL A 91 9.24 9.33 -13.49
CA VAL A 91 9.98 9.55 -14.74
C VAL A 91 9.33 10.70 -15.53
N PRO A 92 10.05 11.80 -15.81
CA PRO A 92 11.37 12.13 -15.25
C PRO A 92 11.29 12.35 -13.73
N TYR A 93 12.40 12.09 -13.03
CA TYR A 93 12.51 12.42 -11.62
C TYR A 93 12.49 13.94 -11.46
N VAL A 94 11.71 14.44 -10.50
CA VAL A 94 11.57 15.86 -10.22
C VAL A 94 11.75 16.07 -8.73
N GLU A 95 12.75 16.86 -8.37
CA GLU A 95 13.06 17.25 -7.00
C GLU A 95 13.25 18.77 -6.96
N PRO A 96 12.28 19.54 -6.44
CA PRO A 96 12.40 20.98 -6.31
C PRO A 96 13.45 21.35 -5.26
N PRO A 97 14.13 22.51 -5.36
CA PRO A 97 15.09 22.92 -4.33
C PRO A 97 14.42 23.01 -2.96
N LYS A 98 15.16 22.61 -1.92
CA LYS A 98 14.72 22.73 -0.52
C LYS A 98 14.84 24.18 -0.08
N THR A 99 13.92 24.63 0.75
CA THR A 99 14.08 25.86 1.53
C THR A 99 15.03 25.61 2.70
N PRO A 100 15.66 26.66 3.27
CA PRO A 100 16.51 26.51 4.46
C PRO A 100 15.79 25.84 5.64
N GLY A 101 14.49 26.09 5.79
CA GLY A 101 13.67 25.47 6.83
C GLY A 101 13.48 23.96 6.62
N GLU A 102 13.25 23.53 5.38
CA GLU A 102 13.15 22.10 5.05
C GLU A 102 14.49 21.39 5.23
N GLU A 103 15.61 22.03 4.86
CA GLU A 103 16.95 21.48 5.12
C GLU A 103 17.21 21.31 6.62
N LEU A 104 16.88 22.33 7.41
CA LEU A 104 17.02 22.28 8.87
C LEU A 104 16.14 21.18 9.46
N PHE A 105 14.88 21.09 9.04
CA PHE A 105 13.95 20.05 9.49
C PHE A 105 14.47 18.64 9.16
N LEU A 106 14.89 18.41 7.91
CA LEU A 106 15.40 17.11 7.47
C LEU A 106 16.68 16.70 8.22
N ALA A 107 17.51 17.67 8.61
CA ALA A 107 18.75 17.40 9.34
C ALA A 107 18.54 17.16 10.84
N THR A 108 17.44 17.64 11.43
CA THR A 108 17.29 17.71 12.89
C THR A 108 16.05 17.04 13.44
N MET A 109 14.96 16.92 12.68
CA MET A 109 13.65 16.51 13.18
C MET A 109 13.07 15.30 12.44
N ALA A 110 13.41 15.13 11.17
CA ALA A 110 12.90 14.02 10.39
C ALA A 110 13.43 12.66 10.91
N PRO A 111 12.59 11.60 10.96
CA PRO A 111 13.00 10.27 11.43
C PRO A 111 14.27 9.74 10.78
N GLU A 112 14.43 9.96 9.47
CA GLU A 112 15.62 9.54 8.72
C GLU A 112 16.92 10.19 9.21
N ALA A 113 16.88 11.31 9.94
CA ALA A 113 18.06 11.92 10.56
C ALA A 113 18.59 11.09 11.74
N TYR A 114 17.70 10.38 12.44
CA TYR A 114 18.02 9.67 13.68
C TYR A 114 18.55 8.26 13.45
N VAL A 115 18.24 7.64 12.31
CA VAL A 115 18.56 6.24 12.02
C VAL A 115 20.03 5.86 12.29
N PRO A 116 21.04 6.66 11.91
CA PRO A 116 22.44 6.33 12.20
C PRO A 116 22.80 6.28 13.68
N TYR A 117 21.97 6.88 14.55
CA TYR A 117 22.19 7.01 15.98
C TYR A 117 21.28 6.11 16.81
N VAL A 118 20.40 5.32 16.17
CA VAL A 118 19.52 4.38 16.87
C VAL A 118 20.36 3.29 17.53
N THR A 119 20.08 3.02 18.80
CA THR A 119 20.73 1.97 19.60
C THR A 119 19.79 0.83 19.94
N ALA A 120 18.48 1.10 19.99
CA ALA A 120 17.44 0.10 20.24
C ALA A 120 17.24 -0.84 19.03
N ALA A 121 16.94 -2.12 19.31
CA ALA A 121 16.51 -3.06 18.29
C ALA A 121 15.22 -2.56 17.62
N THR A 122 15.21 -2.36 16.31
CA THR A 122 14.09 -1.70 15.61
C THR A 122 13.33 -2.63 14.67
N LEU A 123 12.02 -2.79 14.88
CA LEU A 123 11.11 -3.45 13.96
C LEU A 123 10.15 -2.43 13.34
N TYR A 124 10.19 -2.22 12.03
CA TYR A 124 9.22 -1.36 11.35
C TYR A 124 8.10 -2.17 10.69
N LEU A 125 6.86 -1.80 10.98
CA LEU A 125 5.69 -2.43 10.39
C LEU A 125 4.92 -1.40 9.56
N ASN A 126 4.58 -1.74 8.32
CA ASN A 126 3.93 -0.79 7.42
C ASN A 126 2.90 -1.46 6.50
N GLY A 127 2.04 -0.65 5.88
CA GLY A 127 1.23 -1.05 4.73
C GLY A 127 1.90 -0.65 3.41
N SER A 128 1.77 -1.47 2.37
CA SER A 128 2.36 -1.16 1.05
C SER A 128 1.73 0.05 0.34
N ASN A 129 0.56 0.49 0.80
CA ASN A 129 -0.18 1.66 0.30
C ASN A 129 -0.29 2.74 1.37
N ASP A 130 0.54 2.67 2.42
CA ASP A 130 0.46 3.65 3.49
C ASP A 130 0.99 5.01 3.07
N HIS A 131 0.26 6.05 3.47
CA HIS A 131 0.55 7.44 3.17
C HIS A 131 1.62 8.05 4.05
N HIS A 132 1.81 7.51 5.25
CA HIS A 132 2.73 8.03 6.25
C HIS A 132 4.12 7.38 6.13
N GLY A 133 4.16 6.11 5.77
CA GLY A 133 5.38 5.32 5.67
C GLY A 133 6.02 5.23 4.30
N CYS A 134 5.24 5.51 3.25
CA CYS A 134 5.61 5.42 1.83
C CYS A 134 6.71 4.38 1.53
N GLY A 135 6.26 3.11 1.54
CA GLY A 135 7.09 1.93 1.83
C GLY A 135 8.42 1.82 1.11
N GLU A 136 8.58 2.27 -0.13
CA GLU A 136 9.86 2.15 -0.84
C GLU A 136 10.96 3.05 -0.28
N ARG A 137 10.68 4.32 0.03
CA ARG A 137 11.71 5.27 0.45
C ARG A 137 12.00 5.11 1.93
N GLY A 138 10.97 4.85 2.74
CA GLY A 138 11.14 4.52 4.15
C GLY A 138 12.13 3.40 4.36
N LEU A 139 12.11 2.37 3.50
CA LEU A 139 13.02 1.23 3.61
C LEU A 139 14.50 1.58 3.33
N GLU A 140 14.80 2.69 2.67
CA GLU A 140 16.18 3.18 2.50
C GLU A 140 16.83 3.56 3.84
N SER A 141 16.03 3.89 4.87
CA SER A 141 16.51 4.12 6.22
C SER A 141 17.30 2.92 6.76
N PHE A 142 16.90 1.69 6.44
CA PHE A 142 17.56 0.48 6.98
C PHE A 142 19.01 0.30 6.53
N LYS A 143 19.41 0.93 5.41
CA LYS A 143 20.79 0.94 4.93
C LYS A 143 21.73 1.82 5.77
N ARG A 144 21.16 2.65 6.66
CA ARG A 144 21.87 3.67 7.45
C ARG A 144 22.02 3.31 8.93
N PHE A 145 21.52 2.16 9.37
CA PHE A 145 21.70 1.70 10.75
C PHE A 145 23.18 1.50 11.09
N ALA A 146 23.54 1.82 12.33
CA ALA A 146 24.84 1.47 12.87
C ALA A 146 25.07 -0.04 12.86
N ARG A 147 26.32 -0.46 12.62
CA ARG A 147 26.69 -1.87 12.57
C ARG A 147 26.37 -2.56 13.89
N GLY A 148 25.71 -3.72 13.83
CA GLY A 148 25.39 -4.54 15.00
C GLY A 148 24.08 -4.17 15.70
N VAL A 149 23.43 -3.07 15.34
CA VAL A 149 22.09 -2.75 15.83
C VAL A 149 21.07 -3.65 15.12
N PRO A 150 20.30 -4.48 15.84
CA PRO A 150 19.32 -5.34 15.20
C PRO A 150 18.19 -4.54 14.56
N TRP A 151 17.81 -4.92 13.36
CA TRP A 151 16.69 -4.33 12.66
C TRP A 151 15.92 -5.34 11.82
N SER A 152 14.65 -5.08 11.61
CA SER A 152 13.78 -5.82 10.70
C SER A 152 12.61 -4.96 10.24
N PHE A 153 11.93 -5.39 9.19
CA PHE A 153 10.67 -4.81 8.78
C PHE A 153 9.74 -5.84 8.15
N ALA A 154 8.45 -5.56 8.21
CA ALA A 154 7.42 -6.29 7.48
C ALA A 154 6.38 -5.32 6.89
N VAL A 155 5.89 -5.64 5.69
CA VAL A 155 4.97 -4.81 4.91
C VAL A 155 3.71 -5.59 4.59
N GLN A 156 2.58 -5.14 5.13
CA GLN A 156 1.27 -5.67 4.83
C GLN A 156 0.85 -5.20 3.43
N ALA A 157 0.66 -6.17 2.53
CA ALA A 157 0.20 -5.85 1.18
C ALA A 157 -1.19 -5.21 1.20
N ARG A 158 -1.36 -4.16 0.39
CA ARG A 158 -2.58 -3.35 0.26
C ARG A 158 -3.03 -2.65 1.55
N GLY A 159 -2.17 -2.61 2.58
CA GLY A 159 -2.45 -1.90 3.80
C GLY A 159 -2.48 -0.38 3.58
N HIS A 160 -3.62 0.25 3.84
CA HIS A 160 -3.79 1.70 3.94
C HIS A 160 -3.78 2.07 5.42
N HIS A 161 -2.64 2.52 5.93
CA HIS A 161 -2.49 2.84 7.36
C HIS A 161 -2.94 1.69 8.29
N ASN A 162 -2.66 0.44 7.88
CA ASN A 162 -3.06 -0.79 8.57
C ASN A 162 -1.93 -1.85 8.53
N THR A 163 -1.68 -2.50 9.69
CA THR A 163 -0.68 -3.55 9.95
C THR A 163 -1.25 -4.68 10.81
N ASP A 164 -2.57 -4.82 10.90
CA ASP A 164 -3.21 -5.75 11.84
C ASP A 164 -2.81 -7.22 11.55
N LYS A 165 -2.40 -7.53 10.32
CA LYS A 165 -1.88 -8.87 9.92
C LYS A 165 -0.42 -9.10 10.34
N LEU A 166 0.22 -8.10 10.95
CA LEU A 166 1.62 -8.10 11.39
C LEU A 166 1.77 -7.87 12.90
N ASP A 167 0.69 -7.66 13.65
CA ASP A 167 0.75 -7.33 15.09
C ASP A 167 1.46 -8.40 15.94
N GLN A 168 1.46 -9.66 15.49
CA GLN A 168 2.22 -10.73 16.14
C GLN A 168 3.73 -10.44 16.17
N ASP A 169 4.26 -9.79 15.14
CA ASP A 169 5.68 -9.45 15.04
C ASP A 169 6.07 -8.43 16.12
N THR A 170 5.18 -7.48 16.43
CA THR A 170 5.36 -6.50 17.52
C THR A 170 5.59 -7.20 18.85
N LYS A 171 4.71 -8.14 19.21
CA LYS A 171 4.83 -8.89 20.46
C LYS A 171 6.14 -9.67 20.49
N MET A 172 6.44 -10.42 19.44
CA MET A 172 7.63 -11.27 19.37
C MET A 172 8.94 -10.48 19.43
N TRP A 173 8.97 -9.30 18.80
CA TRP A 173 10.13 -8.41 18.84
C TRP A 173 10.39 -7.88 20.25
N LEU A 174 9.34 -7.43 20.94
CA LEU A 174 9.46 -6.98 22.33
C LEU A 174 9.84 -8.14 23.27
N GLU A 175 9.24 -9.31 23.10
CA GLU A 175 9.61 -10.50 23.87
C GLU A 175 11.07 -10.89 23.67
N LYS A 176 11.59 -10.79 22.45
CA LYS A 176 12.99 -11.09 22.13
C LYS A 176 13.96 -10.12 22.78
N TYR A 177 13.76 -8.83 22.56
CA TYR A 177 14.78 -7.81 22.87
C TYR A 177 14.55 -7.11 24.21
N VAL A 178 13.29 -6.93 24.63
CA VAL A 178 12.97 -6.30 25.92
C VAL A 178 12.96 -7.33 27.04
N LEU A 179 12.40 -8.52 26.80
CA LEU A 179 12.33 -9.57 27.82
C LEU A 179 13.45 -10.61 27.72
N GLY A 180 14.29 -10.55 26.69
CA GLY A 180 15.42 -11.46 26.51
C GLY A 180 15.01 -12.92 26.20
N LYS A 181 13.79 -13.15 25.70
CA LYS A 181 13.34 -14.50 25.35
C LYS A 181 14.06 -14.98 24.09
N ASP A 182 14.31 -16.30 24.02
CA ASP A 182 14.82 -16.93 22.81
C ASP A 182 13.73 -17.07 21.75
N ILE A 183 13.48 -15.99 21.02
CA ILE A 183 12.58 -15.94 19.88
C ILE A 183 13.42 -16.04 18.60
N PHE A 184 13.08 -17.00 17.75
CA PHE A 184 13.66 -17.10 16.42
C PHE A 184 13.27 -15.88 15.58
N TRP A 185 14.28 -15.22 15.02
CA TRP A 185 14.09 -14.15 14.04
C TRP A 185 15.00 -14.44 12.85
N PRO A 186 14.45 -14.72 11.65
CA PRO A 186 15.23 -15.09 10.47
C PRO A 186 16.12 -13.93 10.04
N ALA A 187 17.26 -14.18 9.39
CA ALA A 187 18.07 -13.10 8.79
C ALA A 187 17.37 -12.49 7.55
N HIS A 188 17.91 -11.36 7.04
CA HIS A 188 17.29 -10.66 5.91
C HIS A 188 17.27 -11.50 4.64
N PRO A 189 16.10 -11.77 4.05
CA PRO A 189 16.02 -12.50 2.80
C PRO A 189 16.55 -11.66 1.65
N LYS A 190 17.08 -12.31 0.61
CA LYS A 190 17.51 -11.65 -0.62
C LYS A 190 16.38 -11.66 -1.64
N SER A 191 16.26 -10.59 -2.40
CA SER A 191 15.34 -10.50 -3.54
C SER A 191 15.95 -9.73 -4.70
N GLU A 192 15.49 -10.02 -5.91
CA GLU A 192 15.83 -9.27 -7.12
C GLU A 192 14.77 -9.45 -8.20
N ILE A 193 14.72 -8.51 -9.15
CA ILE A 193 13.94 -8.64 -10.38
C ILE A 193 14.91 -9.00 -11.51
N LYS A 194 14.61 -10.08 -12.25
CA LYS A 194 15.36 -10.54 -13.43
C LYS A 194 14.42 -10.83 -14.59
N LEU A 195 14.96 -11.01 -15.79
CA LEU A 195 14.21 -11.57 -16.92
C LEU A 195 14.39 -13.09 -16.93
N ASP A 196 13.31 -13.81 -17.23
CA ASP A 196 13.37 -15.21 -17.59
C ASP A 196 13.93 -15.41 -19.01
N ALA A 197 14.07 -16.66 -19.44
CA ALA A 197 14.59 -17.01 -20.76
C ALA A 197 13.71 -16.47 -21.91
N ASP A 198 12.42 -16.25 -21.67
CA ASP A 198 11.48 -15.72 -22.65
C ASP A 198 11.47 -14.17 -22.68
N GLY A 199 12.16 -13.53 -21.75
CA GLY A 199 12.19 -12.07 -21.59
C GLY A 199 11.08 -11.53 -20.68
N VAL A 200 10.36 -12.37 -19.94
CA VAL A 200 9.34 -11.93 -18.97
C VAL A 200 10.01 -11.59 -17.65
N PRO A 201 9.73 -10.42 -17.03
CA PRO A 201 10.25 -10.12 -15.70
C PRO A 201 9.76 -11.12 -14.65
N GLU A 202 10.59 -11.42 -13.67
CA GLU A 202 10.27 -12.28 -12.54
C GLU A 202 10.91 -11.76 -11.25
N LEU A 203 10.18 -11.89 -10.14
CA LEU A 203 10.69 -11.66 -8.81
C LEU A 203 11.31 -12.97 -8.30
N ARG A 204 12.58 -12.91 -7.89
CA ARG A 204 13.30 -14.03 -7.29
C ARG A 204 13.57 -13.73 -5.82
N VAL A 205 13.22 -14.67 -4.94
CA VAL A 205 13.35 -14.51 -3.48
C VAL A 205 14.10 -15.69 -2.88
N THR A 206 15.13 -15.42 -2.11
CA THR A 206 15.93 -16.43 -1.39
C THR A 206 15.81 -16.18 0.12
N PRO A 207 15.03 -17.01 0.84
CA PRO A 207 14.93 -16.99 2.29
C PRO A 207 16.28 -17.22 2.98
N ALA A 208 16.45 -16.66 4.17
CA ALA A 208 17.62 -16.96 5.00
C ALA A 208 17.53 -18.31 5.73
N SER A 209 16.31 -18.75 6.07
CA SER A 209 16.04 -19.99 6.81
C SER A 209 14.94 -20.80 6.10
N PRO A 210 15.21 -21.31 4.88
CA PRO A 210 14.20 -22.00 4.06
C PRO A 210 13.60 -23.26 4.71
N GLU A 211 14.30 -23.85 5.67
CA GLU A 211 13.87 -25.03 6.43
C GLU A 211 12.75 -24.74 7.44
N ARG A 212 12.59 -23.48 7.87
CA ARG A 212 11.54 -23.04 8.80
C ARG A 212 10.42 -22.24 8.12
N LEU A 213 10.53 -22.06 6.81
CA LEU A 213 9.61 -21.26 6.02
C LEU A 213 8.30 -22.02 5.79
N GLN A 214 7.18 -21.43 6.18
CA GLN A 214 5.85 -21.99 5.96
C GLN A 214 5.22 -21.48 4.67
N LYS A 215 5.37 -20.18 4.38
CA LYS A 215 4.70 -19.56 3.24
C LYS A 215 5.54 -18.41 2.68
N VAL A 216 5.48 -18.25 1.36
CA VAL A 216 5.98 -17.07 0.66
C VAL A 216 4.80 -16.42 -0.05
N GLU A 217 4.56 -15.15 0.26
CA GLU A 217 3.58 -14.33 -0.45
C GLU A 217 4.34 -13.29 -1.25
N MET A 218 4.11 -13.23 -2.56
CA MET A 218 4.82 -12.32 -3.45
C MET A 218 3.83 -11.35 -4.07
N TYR A 219 4.25 -10.10 -4.22
CA TYR A 219 3.41 -9.04 -4.74
C TYR A 219 4.15 -8.22 -5.77
N TYR A 220 3.42 -7.72 -6.77
CA TYR A 220 3.97 -6.77 -7.71
C TYR A 220 3.00 -5.66 -8.10
N ALA A 221 3.55 -4.53 -8.53
CA ALA A 221 2.83 -3.39 -9.07
C ALA A 221 3.60 -2.82 -10.28
N GLN A 222 2.94 -2.03 -11.10
CA GLN A 222 3.53 -1.42 -12.30
C GLN A 222 3.34 0.09 -12.29
N LYS A 223 4.31 0.81 -12.87
CA LYS A 223 4.31 2.21 -13.33
C LYS A 223 4.11 3.30 -12.29
N GLU A 224 3.15 3.16 -11.38
CA GLU A 224 2.68 4.21 -10.48
C GLU A 224 3.76 4.60 -9.45
N PRO A 225 4.34 5.81 -9.56
CA PRO A 225 5.37 6.26 -8.63
C PRO A 225 4.81 6.63 -7.25
N VAL A 226 3.53 7.01 -7.14
CA VAL A 226 2.91 7.34 -5.85
C VAL A 226 2.57 6.06 -5.10
N CYS A 227 3.35 5.74 -4.05
CA CYS A 227 3.24 4.52 -3.24
C CYS A 227 1.79 4.15 -2.84
N MET A 228 1.01 5.13 -2.36
CA MET A 228 -0.37 4.95 -1.92
C MET A 228 -1.33 4.53 -3.04
N ASN A 229 -1.04 4.91 -4.28
CA ASN A 229 -1.90 4.67 -5.43
C ASN A 229 -1.55 3.38 -6.18
N ARG A 230 -0.50 2.66 -5.74
CA ARG A 230 -0.06 1.45 -6.43
C ARG A 230 -1.09 0.34 -6.32
N ILE A 231 -1.36 -0.29 -7.46
CA ILE A 231 -2.19 -1.49 -7.52
C ILE A 231 -1.29 -2.70 -7.37
N TRP A 232 -1.24 -3.26 -6.17
CA TRP A 232 -0.56 -4.51 -5.90
C TRP A 232 -1.39 -5.70 -6.39
N ARG A 233 -0.72 -6.63 -7.05
CA ARG A 233 -1.26 -7.91 -7.53
C ARG A 233 -0.50 -9.04 -6.85
N ASP A 234 -1.23 -10.11 -6.55
CA ASP A 234 -0.62 -11.33 -6.03
C ASP A 234 0.11 -12.07 -7.14
N LEU A 235 1.26 -12.61 -6.78
CA LEU A 235 2.06 -13.47 -7.62
C LEU A 235 1.91 -14.91 -7.13
N THR A 236 2.02 -15.88 -8.05
CA THR A 236 2.04 -17.31 -7.71
C THR A 236 3.49 -17.78 -7.67
N PRO A 237 4.11 -17.90 -6.48
CA PRO A 237 5.50 -18.29 -6.37
C PRO A 237 5.69 -19.79 -6.59
N VAL A 238 6.70 -20.14 -7.39
CA VAL A 238 7.16 -21.50 -7.63
C VAL A 238 8.53 -21.68 -6.99
N LYS A 239 8.68 -22.70 -6.15
CA LYS A 239 9.97 -23.04 -5.55
C LYS A 239 10.87 -23.72 -6.59
N GLN A 240 12.08 -23.20 -6.75
CA GLN A 240 13.16 -23.75 -7.57
C GLN A 240 14.42 -23.84 -6.71
N GLY A 241 14.74 -25.03 -6.20
CA GLY A 241 15.83 -25.22 -5.25
C GLY A 241 15.59 -24.43 -3.95
N SER A 242 16.50 -23.50 -3.63
CA SER A 242 16.42 -22.61 -2.46
C SER A 242 15.76 -21.25 -2.75
N THR A 243 15.27 -21.04 -3.96
CA THR A 243 14.70 -19.76 -4.41
C THR A 243 13.23 -19.93 -4.79
N TRP A 244 12.41 -18.94 -4.48
CA TRP A 244 11.05 -18.85 -4.97
C TRP A 244 11.02 -17.82 -6.09
N ILE A 245 10.34 -18.16 -7.18
CA ILE A 245 10.31 -17.35 -8.39
C ILE A 245 8.86 -17.15 -8.80
N ALA A 246 8.50 -15.92 -9.18
CA ALA A 246 7.19 -15.64 -9.75
C ALA A 246 7.27 -14.65 -10.90
N LYS A 247 6.56 -14.96 -12.00
CA LYS A 247 6.51 -14.10 -13.19
C LYS A 247 5.72 -12.83 -12.90
N MET A 248 6.26 -11.70 -13.33
CA MET A 248 5.69 -10.36 -13.22
C MET A 248 5.34 -9.87 -14.63
N PRO A 249 4.22 -10.32 -15.23
CA PRO A 249 3.84 -9.86 -16.55
C PRO A 249 3.63 -8.35 -16.52
N VAL A 250 4.24 -7.65 -17.46
CA VAL A 250 4.17 -6.19 -17.60
C VAL A 250 3.45 -5.76 -18.87
N LEU A 251 2.80 -4.58 -18.82
CA LEU A 251 2.11 -3.96 -19.95
C LEU A 251 3.07 -3.19 -20.86
N ASN A 252 4.09 -2.59 -20.26
CA ASN A 252 5.08 -1.79 -20.94
C ASN A 252 6.44 -2.06 -20.33
N VAL A 253 7.37 -2.51 -21.16
CA VAL A 253 8.74 -2.84 -20.74
C VAL A 253 9.57 -1.61 -20.38
N ASN A 254 9.12 -0.41 -20.75
CA ASN A 254 9.80 0.86 -20.46
C ASN A 254 9.29 1.54 -19.18
N ASP A 255 8.20 1.07 -18.59
CA ASP A 255 7.70 1.53 -17.30
C ASP A 255 8.36 0.74 -16.16
N TYR A 256 8.35 1.32 -14.95
CA TYR A 256 8.80 0.59 -13.77
C TYR A 256 7.87 -0.60 -13.47
N VAL A 257 8.48 -1.70 -13.03
CA VAL A 257 7.82 -2.78 -12.30
C VAL A 257 8.42 -2.86 -10.90
N PHE A 258 7.54 -3.04 -9.92
CA PHE A 258 7.87 -3.08 -8.50
C PHE A 258 7.53 -4.45 -7.92
N GLY A 259 8.33 -4.98 -7.01
CA GLY A 259 8.05 -6.26 -6.37
C GLY A 259 8.68 -6.41 -4.99
N TYR A 260 7.98 -7.10 -4.10
CA TYR A 260 8.51 -7.54 -2.82
C TYR A 260 7.78 -8.82 -2.39
N ALA A 261 8.28 -9.47 -1.34
CA ALA A 261 7.65 -10.64 -0.77
C ALA A 261 7.61 -10.61 0.76
N ASN A 262 6.62 -11.30 1.32
CA ASN A 262 6.53 -11.63 2.73
C ASN A 262 6.86 -13.11 2.92
N LEU A 263 7.81 -13.38 3.81
CA LEU A 263 8.20 -14.72 4.22
C LEU A 263 7.63 -14.97 5.61
N ILE A 264 6.78 -16.00 5.71
CA ILE A 264 6.08 -16.37 6.94
C ILE A 264 6.69 -17.67 7.44
N TYR A 265 7.15 -17.66 8.69
CA TYR A 265 7.87 -18.78 9.31
C TYR A 265 6.96 -19.60 10.25
N ASP A 266 7.43 -20.76 10.68
CA ASP A 266 6.74 -21.65 11.62
C ASP A 266 6.36 -20.98 12.96
N THR A 267 7.08 -19.93 13.36
CA THR A 267 6.78 -19.10 14.53
C THR A 267 5.71 -18.04 14.27
N THR A 268 5.16 -17.95 13.06
CA THR A 268 4.31 -16.86 12.55
C THR A 268 4.99 -15.51 12.35
N VAL A 269 6.30 -15.40 12.64
CA VAL A 269 7.09 -14.20 12.29
C VAL A 269 6.99 -13.95 10.79
N VAL A 270 6.72 -12.69 10.43
CA VAL A 270 6.77 -12.22 9.05
C VAL A 270 8.02 -11.40 8.83
N ARG A 271 8.71 -11.66 7.72
CA ARG A 271 9.82 -10.83 7.28
C ARG A 271 9.66 -10.48 5.81
N SER A 272 9.67 -9.19 5.49
CA SER A 272 9.62 -8.75 4.10
C SER A 272 11.01 -8.72 3.46
N THR A 273 11.05 -8.93 2.15
CA THR A 273 12.24 -8.65 1.33
C THR A 273 12.42 -7.14 1.15
N ASP A 274 13.56 -6.74 0.57
CA ASP A 274 13.70 -5.39 0.04
C ASP A 274 12.61 -5.08 -1.00
N PHE A 275 12.33 -3.79 -1.16
CA PHE A 275 11.51 -3.29 -2.26
C PHE A 275 12.34 -3.30 -3.55
N ASN A 276 11.92 -4.10 -4.53
CA ASN A 276 12.60 -4.21 -5.81
C ASN A 276 11.90 -3.32 -6.83
N ALA A 277 12.69 -2.59 -7.62
CA ALA A 277 12.18 -1.78 -8.73
C ALA A 277 13.10 -1.94 -9.93
N ALA A 278 12.53 -2.17 -11.11
CA ALA A 278 13.28 -2.26 -12.35
C ALA A 278 12.47 -1.70 -13.51
N ILE A 279 13.15 -1.23 -14.56
CA ILE A 279 12.55 -1.02 -15.87
C ILE A 279 12.94 -2.24 -16.71
N PRO A 280 12.00 -3.13 -17.09
CA PRO A 280 12.32 -4.39 -17.77
C PRO A 280 13.25 -4.26 -18.98
N ALA A 281 13.03 -3.26 -19.84
CA ALA A 281 13.85 -3.01 -21.02
C ALA A 281 15.32 -2.66 -20.68
N LYS A 282 15.61 -2.21 -19.45
CA LYS A 282 16.98 -1.98 -18.97
C LYS A 282 17.66 -3.25 -18.45
N LEU A 283 16.91 -4.35 -18.27
CA LEU A 283 17.45 -5.65 -17.83
C LEU A 283 17.88 -6.55 -19.00
N GLY A 284 17.41 -6.27 -20.22
CA GLY A 284 17.69 -7.07 -21.42
C GLY A 284 16.55 -7.02 -22.44
N ASN A 285 16.42 -8.08 -23.24
CA ASN A 285 15.37 -8.20 -24.25
C ASN A 285 14.01 -8.56 -23.61
N ALA A 286 13.44 -7.60 -22.88
CA ALA A 286 12.19 -7.78 -22.16
C ALA A 286 10.98 -7.84 -23.10
N LYS A 287 9.96 -8.62 -22.71
CA LYS A 287 8.67 -8.71 -23.40
C LYS A 287 7.54 -8.27 -22.49
N ALA A 288 6.65 -7.45 -23.03
CA ALA A 288 5.37 -7.18 -22.40
C ALA A 288 4.42 -8.35 -22.68
N THR A 289 3.95 -9.00 -21.61
CA THR A 289 3.07 -10.18 -21.68
C THR A 289 1.80 -10.01 -20.86
N ASP A 290 1.64 -8.86 -20.20
CA ASP A 290 0.42 -8.54 -19.48
C ASP A 290 -0.66 -8.04 -20.45
N THR A 291 -1.91 -8.24 -20.09
CA THR A 291 -3.07 -7.77 -20.85
C THR A 291 -4.02 -7.09 -19.88
N VAL A 292 -4.31 -5.80 -20.08
CA VAL A 292 -5.28 -5.12 -19.21
C VAL A 292 -6.68 -5.54 -19.58
N THR A 293 -7.38 -6.17 -18.64
CA THR A 293 -8.80 -6.45 -18.81
C THR A 293 -9.65 -6.00 -17.62
N ALA A 294 -9.09 -5.76 -16.42
CA ALA A 294 -9.86 -5.52 -15.21
C ALA A 294 -9.51 -4.21 -14.45
N LEU A 295 -10.54 -3.50 -14.02
CA LEU A 295 -10.52 -2.32 -13.14
C LEU A 295 -10.42 -2.70 -11.66
N TYR A 296 -10.96 -3.86 -11.29
CA TYR A 296 -10.83 -4.47 -9.96
C TYR A 296 -10.95 -5.99 -10.11
N THR A 297 -10.03 -6.77 -9.56
CA THR A 297 -10.03 -8.24 -9.73
C THR A 297 -10.43 -9.02 -8.49
N GLY A 298 -10.62 -8.37 -7.34
CA GLY A 298 -10.73 -9.03 -6.03
C GLY A 298 -9.40 -9.00 -5.28
N ASP A 299 -8.30 -9.31 -5.96
CA ASP A 299 -6.93 -9.36 -5.40
C ASP A 299 -6.10 -8.10 -5.72
N GLY A 300 -6.70 -7.11 -6.35
CA GLY A 300 -6.03 -5.87 -6.74
C GLY A 300 -7.00 -4.83 -7.27
N GLY A 301 -6.64 -3.55 -7.09
CA GLY A 301 -7.38 -2.39 -7.58
C GLY A 301 -8.16 -1.63 -6.50
N LEU A 302 -8.34 -2.21 -5.31
CA LEU A 302 -9.17 -1.63 -4.24
C LEU A 302 -8.75 -0.23 -3.83
N GLY A 303 -7.44 0.02 -3.68
CA GLY A 303 -6.90 1.33 -3.28
C GLY A 303 -7.16 2.46 -4.28
N ALA A 304 -7.66 2.14 -5.47
CA ALA A 304 -8.08 3.12 -6.46
C ALA A 304 -9.60 3.39 -6.45
N TRP A 305 -10.32 2.82 -5.50
CA TRP A 305 -11.74 3.07 -5.25
C TRP A 305 -11.91 3.91 -3.98
N SER A 306 -12.84 4.87 -4.02
CA SER A 306 -13.17 5.73 -2.88
C SER A 306 -14.22 5.10 -1.97
N ASN A 307 -14.14 5.37 -0.66
CA ASN A 307 -15.11 4.94 0.35
C ASN A 307 -15.39 3.43 0.32
N VAL A 308 -14.33 2.61 0.28
CA VAL A 308 -14.46 1.16 0.23
C VAL A 308 -13.74 0.50 1.40
N VAL A 309 -14.23 -0.67 1.79
CA VAL A 309 -13.51 -1.62 2.62
C VAL A 309 -13.57 -3.00 1.99
N GLU A 310 -12.45 -3.72 2.02
CA GLU A 310 -12.36 -5.08 1.53
C GLU A 310 -13.33 -5.97 2.29
N THR A 311 -13.99 -6.89 1.60
CA THR A 311 -14.94 -7.83 2.20
C THR A 311 -14.97 -9.09 1.35
N GLU A 312 -15.07 -10.24 2.01
CA GLU A 312 -15.29 -11.51 1.34
C GLU A 312 -16.79 -11.84 1.36
N GLY A 313 -17.37 -12.14 0.19
CA GLY A 313 -18.76 -12.56 0.08
C GLY A 313 -18.90 -14.09 0.03
N ILE A 314 -20.11 -14.55 -0.27
CA ILE A 314 -20.39 -16.00 -0.37
C ILE A 314 -19.46 -16.68 -1.37
N GLY A 315 -19.01 -17.90 -1.04
CA GLY A 315 -18.10 -18.69 -1.87
C GLY A 315 -16.64 -18.23 -1.85
N GLY A 316 -16.23 -17.40 -0.89
CA GLY A 316 -14.85 -16.95 -0.75
C GLY A 316 -14.42 -15.90 -1.80
N ILE A 317 -15.38 -15.32 -2.52
CA ILE A 317 -15.09 -14.30 -3.53
C ILE A 317 -14.75 -12.99 -2.83
N LYS A 318 -13.52 -12.55 -3.00
CA LYS A 318 -13.07 -11.23 -2.54
C LYS A 318 -13.75 -10.12 -3.33
N GLY A 319 -14.25 -9.14 -2.59
CA GLY A 319 -14.91 -7.96 -3.10
C GLY A 319 -14.69 -6.78 -2.17
N PHE A 320 -15.53 -5.77 -2.32
CA PHE A 320 -15.60 -4.66 -1.40
C PHE A 320 -17.03 -4.19 -1.19
N ARG A 321 -17.24 -3.52 -0.06
CA ARG A 321 -18.47 -2.78 0.23
C ARG A 321 -18.18 -1.29 0.26
N CYS A 322 -19.17 -0.49 -0.09
CA CYS A 322 -19.11 0.95 0.15
C CYS A 322 -19.20 1.22 1.67
N THR A 323 -18.40 2.16 2.18
CA THR A 323 -18.42 2.61 3.58
C THR A 323 -19.20 3.90 3.78
N ASP A 324 -19.47 4.66 2.71
CA ASP A 324 -20.25 5.91 2.76
C ASP A 324 -21.49 5.79 1.86
N ASN A 325 -22.66 5.65 2.50
CA ASN A 325 -23.91 5.55 1.74
C ASN A 325 -24.18 6.83 0.94
N LYS A 326 -23.86 8.02 1.47
CA LYS A 326 -24.24 9.29 0.83
C LYS A 326 -23.34 9.61 -0.36
N LEU A 327 -22.03 9.44 -0.20
CA LEU A 327 -21.06 9.75 -1.26
C LEU A 327 -20.98 8.64 -2.30
N GLY A 328 -21.29 7.40 -1.92
CA GLY A 328 -21.09 6.24 -2.77
C GLY A 328 -19.60 5.91 -2.95
N THR A 329 -19.29 5.19 -4.02
CA THR A 329 -17.93 4.73 -4.35
C THR A 329 -17.61 5.00 -5.81
N GLY A 330 -16.34 5.12 -6.17
CA GLY A 330 -15.93 5.23 -7.56
C GLY A 330 -14.43 5.19 -7.75
N THR A 331 -13.99 5.16 -9.00
CA THR A 331 -12.59 5.08 -9.38
C THR A 331 -12.27 5.99 -10.56
N GLU A 332 -11.08 6.59 -10.51
CA GLU A 332 -10.50 7.40 -11.59
C GLU A 332 -9.46 6.62 -12.41
N LEU A 333 -9.35 5.29 -12.22
CA LEU A 333 -8.36 4.47 -12.95
C LEU A 333 -8.50 4.58 -14.47
N THR A 334 -9.73 4.75 -14.96
CA THR A 334 -10.03 4.82 -16.39
C THR A 334 -9.43 6.04 -17.10
N SER A 335 -8.99 7.05 -16.32
CA SER A 335 -8.23 8.18 -16.83
C SER A 335 -6.87 7.75 -17.40
N LYS A 336 -6.29 6.67 -16.88
CA LYS A 336 -5.01 6.09 -17.30
C LYS A 336 -5.22 5.14 -18.48
N ALA A 337 -4.36 5.25 -19.50
CA ALA A 337 -4.53 4.58 -20.80
C ALA A 337 -4.66 3.06 -20.68
N GLU A 338 -3.90 2.47 -19.78
CA GLU A 338 -3.86 1.04 -19.52
C GLU A 338 -5.19 0.49 -18.95
N TRP A 339 -5.90 1.21 -18.06
CA TRP A 339 -7.19 0.77 -17.48
C TRP A 339 -8.41 1.26 -18.26
N ARG A 340 -8.21 2.03 -19.33
CA ARG A 340 -9.29 2.55 -20.15
C ARG A 340 -9.89 1.45 -21.02
N ALA A 341 -11.17 1.57 -21.34
CA ALA A 341 -11.77 0.79 -22.42
C ALA A 341 -10.96 0.98 -23.71
N THR A 342 -10.46 -0.13 -24.26
CA THR A 342 -9.59 -0.12 -25.45
C THR A 342 -10.39 -0.11 -26.75
N SER A 343 -11.58 -0.71 -26.73
CA SER A 343 -12.54 -0.75 -27.84
C SER A 343 -13.67 0.26 -27.66
N PRO A 344 -14.14 0.92 -28.73
CA PRO A 344 -15.35 1.72 -28.71
C PRO A 344 -16.60 0.95 -28.24
N GLU A 345 -16.62 -0.36 -28.49
CA GLU A 345 -17.74 -1.27 -28.20
C GLU A 345 -17.67 -1.90 -26.81
N ALA A 346 -16.59 -1.64 -26.07
CA ALA A 346 -16.42 -2.19 -24.72
C ALA A 346 -17.59 -1.82 -23.82
N GLN A 347 -17.91 -2.71 -22.88
CA GLN A 347 -18.97 -2.56 -21.90
C GLN A 347 -18.35 -2.69 -20.50
N LEU A 348 -18.85 -1.91 -19.54
CA LEU A 348 -18.46 -2.05 -18.14
C LEU A 348 -19.15 -3.29 -17.58
N ALA A 349 -18.39 -4.25 -17.07
CA ALA A 349 -18.94 -5.41 -16.39
C ALA A 349 -18.39 -5.55 -14.98
N PHE A 350 -19.21 -6.10 -14.08
CA PHE A 350 -18.85 -6.35 -12.69
C PHE A 350 -19.78 -7.39 -12.05
N LYS A 351 -19.33 -7.95 -10.94
CA LYS A 351 -20.12 -8.78 -10.05
C LYS A 351 -20.68 -7.98 -8.89
N PHE A 352 -21.85 -8.37 -8.44
CA PHE A 352 -22.43 -7.85 -7.21
C PHE A 352 -23.12 -8.94 -6.40
N TYR A 353 -23.17 -8.76 -5.09
CA TYR A 353 -23.93 -9.59 -4.16
C TYR A 353 -24.70 -8.65 -3.23
N CYS A 354 -25.99 -8.92 -3.09
CA CYS A 354 -26.87 -8.17 -2.20
C CYS A 354 -28.05 -9.06 -1.83
N THR A 355 -28.49 -8.99 -0.57
CA THR A 355 -29.65 -9.76 -0.08
C THR A 355 -30.93 -8.92 -0.04
N GLN A 356 -30.85 -7.63 -0.37
CA GLN A 356 -31.98 -6.71 -0.43
C GLN A 356 -31.86 -5.86 -1.69
N PRO A 357 -32.90 -5.75 -2.53
CA PRO A 357 -32.79 -4.99 -3.77
C PRO A 357 -32.39 -3.53 -3.51
N GLN A 358 -31.45 -3.02 -4.29
CA GLN A 358 -31.02 -1.61 -4.26
C GLN A 358 -31.06 -1.03 -5.66
N THR A 359 -31.46 0.24 -5.78
CA THR A 359 -31.32 1.00 -7.02
C THR A 359 -30.16 1.97 -6.88
N LEU A 360 -29.19 1.88 -7.78
CA LEU A 360 -28.01 2.76 -7.77
C LEU A 360 -27.97 3.61 -9.04
N ILE A 361 -27.27 4.73 -8.95
CA ILE A 361 -26.96 5.62 -10.06
C ILE A 361 -25.49 5.39 -10.42
N LEU A 362 -25.25 4.89 -11.63
CA LEU A 362 -23.93 4.76 -12.23
C LEU A 362 -23.63 6.01 -13.04
N THR A 363 -22.51 6.67 -12.79
CA THR A 363 -22.08 7.86 -13.52
C THR A 363 -20.70 7.72 -14.16
N ALA A 364 -20.52 8.43 -15.27
CA ALA A 364 -19.29 8.51 -16.06
C ALA A 364 -19.16 9.94 -16.59
N GLY A 365 -18.42 10.80 -15.87
CA GLY A 365 -18.44 12.25 -16.12
C GLY A 365 -19.87 12.81 -15.97
N ASP A 366 -20.34 13.53 -17.00
CA ASP A 366 -21.68 14.14 -17.03
C ASP A 366 -22.80 13.18 -17.46
N PHE A 367 -22.50 11.89 -17.64
CA PHE A 367 -23.48 10.88 -18.05
C PHE A 367 -23.88 10.01 -16.86
N ALA A 368 -25.15 9.62 -16.79
CA ALA A 368 -25.69 8.79 -15.72
C ALA A 368 -26.70 7.76 -16.24
N THR A 369 -26.86 6.67 -15.50
CA THR A 369 -27.96 5.72 -15.67
C THR A 369 -28.32 5.09 -14.33
N GLU A 370 -29.58 4.67 -14.20
CA GLU A 370 -30.00 3.87 -13.06
C GLU A 370 -29.71 2.40 -13.33
N ILE A 371 -29.19 1.70 -12.32
CA ILE A 371 -28.95 0.26 -12.36
C ILE A 371 -29.66 -0.41 -11.19
N GLU A 372 -30.29 -1.55 -11.47
CA GLU A 372 -30.99 -2.34 -10.47
C GLU A 372 -30.09 -3.45 -9.93
N ILE A 373 -29.78 -3.37 -8.65
CA ILE A 373 -29.06 -4.40 -7.90
C ILE A 373 -30.11 -5.31 -7.29
N THR A 374 -30.33 -6.46 -7.94
CA THR A 374 -31.30 -7.47 -7.50
C THR A 374 -30.80 -8.23 -6.27
N ALA A 375 -31.73 -8.76 -5.47
CA ALA A 375 -31.38 -9.60 -4.33
C ALA A 375 -31.14 -11.07 -4.74
N ALA A 376 -30.10 -11.67 -4.17
CA ALA A 376 -29.87 -13.11 -4.20
C ALA A 376 -29.13 -13.53 -2.92
N GLU A 377 -29.61 -14.57 -2.24
CA GLU A 377 -29.04 -15.03 -0.97
C GLU A 377 -27.89 -16.03 -1.14
N ASP A 378 -27.86 -16.74 -2.28
CA ASP A 378 -27.02 -17.92 -2.49
C ASP A 378 -25.94 -17.74 -3.56
N ARG A 379 -25.91 -16.60 -4.25
CA ARG A 379 -25.00 -16.40 -5.39
C ARG A 379 -24.65 -14.94 -5.64
N TRP A 380 -23.46 -14.76 -6.20
CA TRP A 380 -23.09 -13.53 -6.88
C TRP A 380 -23.83 -13.42 -8.22
N GLN A 381 -24.18 -12.19 -8.56
CA GLN A 381 -24.81 -11.82 -9.82
C GLN A 381 -23.82 -10.99 -10.64
N GLU A 382 -24.08 -10.89 -11.94
CA GLU A 382 -23.23 -10.18 -12.89
C GLU A 382 -24.06 -9.09 -13.59
N MET A 383 -23.44 -7.94 -13.80
CA MET A 383 -24.02 -6.84 -14.56
C MET A 383 -23.07 -6.46 -15.68
N THR A 384 -23.64 -6.14 -16.84
CA THR A 384 -22.91 -5.49 -17.93
C THR A 384 -23.68 -4.26 -18.36
N VAL A 385 -22.99 -3.12 -18.44
CA VAL A 385 -23.56 -1.82 -18.77
C VAL A 385 -22.93 -1.30 -20.07
N PRO A 386 -23.65 -1.38 -21.20
CA PRO A 386 -23.24 -0.73 -22.44
C PRO A 386 -23.18 0.79 -22.30
N ALA A 387 -22.26 1.45 -23.02
CA ALA A 387 -22.09 2.90 -22.95
C ALA A 387 -23.39 3.65 -23.25
N ASN A 388 -24.14 3.20 -24.25
CA ASN A 388 -25.39 3.82 -24.67
C ASN A 388 -26.52 3.73 -23.62
N LYS A 389 -26.34 3.05 -22.49
CA LYS A 389 -27.30 3.12 -21.37
C LYS A 389 -27.16 4.40 -20.56
N LEU A 390 -26.00 5.05 -20.61
CA LEU A 390 -25.76 6.30 -19.89
C LEU A 390 -26.23 7.49 -20.73
N LEU A 391 -26.96 8.39 -20.09
CA LEU A 391 -27.54 9.58 -20.69
C LEU A 391 -26.98 10.83 -20.02
N ASN A 392 -26.63 11.84 -20.81
CA ASN A 392 -26.32 13.15 -20.25
C ASN A 392 -27.64 13.90 -20.00
N PRO A 393 -27.97 14.25 -18.74
CA PRO A 393 -29.25 14.84 -18.41
C PRO A 393 -29.44 16.24 -19.01
N ALA A 394 -28.36 16.98 -19.30
CA ALA A 394 -28.44 18.33 -19.84
C ALA A 394 -28.80 18.37 -21.33
N ASN A 395 -28.37 17.38 -22.12
CA ASN A 395 -28.56 17.38 -23.58
C ASN A 395 -29.25 16.13 -24.13
N GLN A 396 -29.61 15.18 -23.27
CA GLN A 396 -30.30 13.93 -23.62
C GLN A 396 -29.55 13.07 -24.65
N ARG A 397 -28.23 13.22 -24.76
CA ARG A 397 -27.39 12.36 -25.59
C ARG A 397 -26.86 11.18 -24.79
N HIS A 398 -26.82 10.03 -25.45
CA HIS A 398 -26.21 8.83 -24.89
C HIS A 398 -24.69 8.93 -24.93
N LEU A 399 -24.03 8.30 -23.94
CA LEU A 399 -22.59 8.13 -23.98
C LEU A 399 -22.24 7.22 -25.17
N ALA A 400 -21.46 7.76 -26.11
CA ALA A 400 -21.12 7.05 -27.34
C ALA A 400 -20.21 5.84 -27.09
N SER A 401 -19.30 5.94 -26.13
CA SER A 401 -18.37 4.88 -25.78
C SER A 401 -17.80 5.06 -24.37
N TRP A 402 -17.45 3.95 -23.72
CA TRP A 402 -16.64 3.96 -22.51
C TRP A 402 -15.19 4.38 -22.79
N LYS A 403 -14.73 4.30 -24.05
CA LYS A 403 -13.40 4.75 -24.47
C LYS A 403 -13.29 6.26 -24.26
N GLY A 404 -12.44 6.65 -23.32
CA GLY A 404 -12.19 8.07 -22.99
C GLY A 404 -12.87 8.55 -21.71
N VAL A 405 -13.65 7.69 -21.05
CA VAL A 405 -14.19 7.98 -19.71
C VAL A 405 -13.05 8.05 -18.69
N ALA A 406 -13.00 9.15 -17.93
CA ALA A 406 -11.95 9.39 -16.94
C ALA A 406 -12.21 8.69 -15.60
N GLY A 407 -13.47 8.59 -15.18
CA GLY A 407 -13.85 7.93 -13.93
C GLY A 407 -15.24 7.32 -13.97
N ILE A 408 -15.48 6.38 -13.07
CA ILE A 408 -16.72 5.63 -12.90
C ILE A 408 -17.15 5.72 -11.44
N HIS A 409 -18.41 6.09 -11.19
CA HIS A 409 -18.94 6.20 -9.83
C HIS A 409 -20.31 5.53 -9.68
N LEU A 410 -20.57 5.02 -8.50
CA LEU A 410 -21.82 4.40 -8.07
C LEU A 410 -22.32 5.10 -6.82
N LYS A 411 -23.56 5.59 -6.85
CA LYS A 411 -24.24 6.24 -5.71
C LYS A 411 -25.60 5.61 -5.48
N PRO A 412 -26.13 5.55 -4.25
CA PRO A 412 -27.49 5.11 -4.07
C PRO A 412 -28.47 6.15 -4.63
N LYS A 413 -29.56 5.64 -5.21
CA LYS A 413 -30.75 6.46 -5.43
C LYS A 413 -31.37 6.81 -4.07
N ALA A 414 -32.19 7.86 -4.01
CA ALA A 414 -32.92 8.21 -2.79
C ALA A 414 -33.71 6.99 -2.27
N GLY A 415 -33.50 6.64 -1.00
CA GLY A 415 -34.11 5.47 -0.34
C GLY A 415 -33.33 4.16 -0.48
N ALA A 416 -32.28 4.10 -1.30
CA ALA A 416 -31.39 2.95 -1.39
C ALA A 416 -30.20 3.05 -0.40
N ASP A 417 -29.55 1.91 -0.18
CA ASP A 417 -28.38 1.75 0.68
C ASP A 417 -27.28 0.97 -0.04
N ILE A 418 -26.31 1.68 -0.63
CA ILE A 418 -25.19 1.08 -1.35
C ILE A 418 -24.26 0.29 -0.41
N THR A 419 -24.28 0.55 0.90
CA THR A 419 -23.40 -0.15 1.86
C THR A 419 -23.80 -1.61 2.07
N LYS A 420 -25.01 -1.99 1.62
CA LYS A 420 -25.51 -3.37 1.59
C LYS A 420 -25.07 -4.15 0.35
N VAL A 421 -24.45 -3.49 -0.63
CA VAL A 421 -24.01 -4.12 -1.87
C VAL A 421 -22.53 -4.44 -1.76
N LEU A 422 -22.19 -5.70 -2.00
CA LEU A 422 -20.81 -6.12 -2.24
C LEU A 422 -20.56 -6.09 -3.73
N PHE A 423 -19.44 -5.50 -4.16
CA PHE A 423 -19.00 -5.50 -5.56
C PHE A 423 -17.72 -6.29 -5.75
N ALA A 424 -17.57 -6.89 -6.93
CA ALA A 424 -16.34 -7.59 -7.31
C ALA A 424 -16.09 -7.56 -8.82
N LYS A 425 -14.86 -7.86 -9.23
CA LYS A 425 -14.49 -8.18 -10.62
C LYS A 425 -14.91 -7.13 -11.67
N PHE A 426 -14.69 -5.83 -11.42
CA PHE A 426 -14.92 -4.80 -12.44
C PHE A 426 -13.94 -4.97 -13.62
N ASN A 427 -14.44 -5.02 -14.84
CA ASN A 427 -13.66 -5.24 -16.06
C ASN A 427 -14.33 -4.65 -17.32
N TRP A 428 -13.61 -4.70 -18.44
CA TRP A 428 -14.12 -4.36 -19.76
C TRP A 428 -14.43 -5.64 -20.55
N LEU A 429 -15.64 -5.75 -21.10
CA LEU A 429 -16.04 -6.85 -21.98
C LEU A 429 -16.41 -6.33 -23.38
N LEU A 430 -16.10 -7.09 -24.42
CA LEU A 430 -16.64 -6.84 -25.76
C LEU A 430 -18.04 -7.46 -25.91
N PRO A 431 -18.90 -6.92 -26.79
CA PRO A 431 -20.20 -7.53 -27.05
C PRO A 431 -20.05 -9.01 -27.47
N GLY A 432 -20.79 -9.91 -26.82
CA GLY A 432 -20.74 -11.35 -27.10
C GLY A 432 -19.61 -12.12 -26.40
N GLN A 433 -18.70 -11.47 -25.67
CA GLN A 433 -17.81 -12.16 -24.75
C GLN A 433 -18.56 -12.53 -23.47
N ALA A 434 -18.51 -13.80 -23.09
CA ALA A 434 -18.93 -14.20 -21.75
C ALA A 434 -17.95 -13.62 -20.72
N PRO A 435 -18.43 -13.16 -19.55
CA PRO A 435 -17.57 -12.83 -18.43
C PRO A 435 -16.68 -14.04 -18.09
N ALA A 436 -15.41 -13.78 -17.77
CA ALA A 436 -14.38 -14.81 -17.54
C ALA A 436 -14.89 -15.93 -16.61
N PRO A 437 -14.52 -17.20 -16.86
CA PRO A 437 -15.12 -18.36 -16.21
C PRO A 437 -15.07 -18.26 -14.68
N LYS A 438 -16.08 -18.87 -14.05
CA LYS A 438 -16.16 -19.07 -12.60
C LYS A 438 -14.93 -19.88 -12.18
N ASN A 439 -13.95 -19.23 -11.55
CA ASN A 439 -13.14 -19.92 -10.55
C ASN A 439 -14.02 -20.21 -9.35
#